data_AF-A0A931ED53-F1
#
_entry.id   AF-A0A931ED53-F1
#
_cell.length_a   1.000
_cell.length_b   1.000
_cell.length_c   1.000
_cell.angle_alpha   90.00
_cell.angle_beta   90.00
_cell.angle_gamma   90.00
#
_symmetry.space_group_name_H-M   'P 1'
#
loop_
_entity.id
_entity.type
_entity.pdbx_description
1 polymer ?
#
loop_
_entity_poly.entity_id
_entity_poly.type
_entity_poly.pdbx_seq_one_letter_code
_entity_poly.pdbx_strand_id
1 'polypeptide(L)'
;MTDVIPPTIDIHLSPRDLRDAMEHDVRTGLTAAPKMLPPVYFYDERGSKLFDAITRLPEYYPTRSERSILDAHARDIAGRSEADTLVELGAGTCEKSRVLLDAMQSTGLLRRFVPLDVSDTTLWEAATTLAEEYPGLEVSAVVGDFHRHLDLLPTDGRRLFAFLGGTIGNLDPGQRREFFIKLGKVMMMGDRLLLGTDLVKDRTRLVDAYDDDAGVTAEFNRNVLHVLNRELGADFDPARFEHVARWNEPDQRIEMWLRSDQDQQIHVADLDLDLAFRAGEEMLTEISTKFSPAALEAELNECGFVVESMYASDGEEFLMTVARPSS
;
A
#
# COMPACT_ATOMS: atom_id res chain seq x y z
N MET A 1 -23.00 10.96 -27.08
CA MET A 1 -22.63 9.87 -26.15
C MET A 1 -21.13 9.81 -26.22
N THR A 2 -20.43 10.01 -25.10
CA THR A 2 -18.99 9.72 -25.03
C THR A 2 -18.83 8.21 -25.16
N ASP A 3 -17.97 7.76 -26.07
CA ASP A 3 -17.75 6.34 -26.30
C ASP A 3 -16.94 5.72 -25.15
N VAL A 4 -17.22 4.45 -24.84
CA VAL A 4 -16.39 3.67 -23.91
C VAL A 4 -15.06 3.40 -24.61
N ILE A 5 -13.97 3.81 -23.98
CA ILE A 5 -12.61 3.55 -24.45
C ILE A 5 -12.17 2.23 -23.81
N PRO A 6 -11.80 1.19 -24.58
CA PRO A 6 -11.29 -0.06 -23.99
C PRO A 6 -10.05 0.21 -23.12
N PRO A 7 -9.95 -0.38 -21.91
CA PRO A 7 -8.77 -0.21 -21.07
C PRO A 7 -7.54 -0.87 -21.70
N THR A 8 -6.35 -0.38 -21.35
CA THR A 8 -5.07 -1.01 -21.70
C THR A 8 -4.37 -1.49 -20.44
N ILE A 9 -3.47 -2.46 -20.59
CA ILE A 9 -2.63 -2.97 -19.48
C ILE A 9 -1.19 -3.18 -19.95
N ASP A 10 -0.25 -2.54 -19.26
CA ASP A 10 1.18 -2.69 -19.47
C ASP A 10 1.77 -3.53 -18.34
N ILE A 11 2.36 -4.67 -18.67
CA ILE A 11 2.88 -5.64 -17.70
C ILE A 11 4.40 -5.56 -17.63
N HIS A 12 4.92 -5.15 -16.46
CA HIS A 12 6.35 -5.02 -16.18
C HIS A 12 6.85 -5.99 -15.09
N LEU A 13 5.94 -6.74 -14.48
CA LEU A 13 6.26 -7.85 -13.58
C LEU A 13 5.74 -9.15 -14.18
N SER A 14 6.63 -10.04 -14.57
CA SER A 14 6.23 -11.40 -14.95
C SER A 14 6.03 -12.28 -13.72
N PRO A 15 5.26 -13.39 -13.84
CA PRO A 15 5.18 -14.39 -12.76
C PRO A 15 6.54 -14.93 -12.32
N ARG A 16 7.53 -14.94 -13.24
CA ARG A 16 8.90 -15.34 -12.93
C ARG A 16 9.61 -14.31 -12.07
N ASP A 17 9.45 -13.02 -12.35
CA ASP A 17 10.07 -11.94 -11.57
C ASP A 17 9.52 -11.91 -10.14
N LEU A 18 8.20 -12.11 -9.99
CA LEU A 18 7.54 -12.22 -8.69
C LEU A 18 8.06 -13.42 -7.89
N ARG A 19 8.20 -14.57 -8.56
CA ARG A 19 8.77 -15.77 -7.93
C ARG A 19 10.23 -15.57 -7.54
N ASP A 20 11.08 -15.08 -8.44
CA ASP A 20 12.49 -14.84 -8.15
C ASP A 20 12.68 -13.86 -6.98
N ALA A 21 11.80 -12.84 -6.87
CA ALA A 21 11.77 -11.93 -5.72
C ALA A 21 11.37 -12.66 -4.42
N MET A 22 10.32 -13.48 -4.44
CA MET A 22 9.89 -14.27 -3.28
C MET A 22 10.98 -15.24 -2.82
N GLU A 23 11.62 -15.96 -3.74
CA GLU A 23 12.72 -16.87 -3.42
C GLU A 23 13.89 -16.11 -2.76
N HIS A 24 14.21 -14.91 -3.25
CA HIS A 24 15.24 -14.05 -2.66
C HIS A 24 14.87 -13.57 -1.25
N ASP A 25 13.66 -13.06 -1.07
CA ASP A 25 13.18 -12.49 0.19
C ASP A 25 13.03 -13.58 1.27
N VAL A 26 12.58 -14.78 0.89
CA VAL A 26 12.49 -15.92 1.80
C VAL A 26 13.87 -16.38 2.24
N ARG A 27 14.84 -16.51 1.30
CA ARG A 27 16.22 -16.89 1.66
C ARG A 27 16.87 -15.87 2.58
N THR A 28 16.73 -14.57 2.29
CA THR A 28 17.41 -13.52 3.04
C THR A 28 16.70 -13.23 4.36
N GLY A 29 15.38 -13.08 4.32
CA GLY A 29 14.56 -12.70 5.46
C GLY A 29 14.40 -13.81 6.50
N LEU A 30 14.20 -15.08 6.08
CA LEU A 30 13.99 -16.17 7.04
C LEU A 30 15.29 -16.75 7.61
N THR A 31 16.45 -16.37 7.07
CA THR A 31 17.76 -16.72 7.65
C THR A 31 18.39 -15.57 8.46
N ALA A 32 17.76 -14.41 8.48
CA ALA A 32 18.18 -13.26 9.27
C ALA A 32 17.86 -13.43 10.78
N ALA A 33 18.44 -12.53 11.59
CA ALA A 33 18.15 -12.42 13.01
C ALA A 33 17.93 -10.92 13.36
N PRO A 34 16.68 -10.48 13.61
CA PRO A 34 15.44 -11.28 13.59
C PRO A 34 15.05 -11.75 12.18
N LYS A 35 14.22 -12.80 12.12
CA LYS A 35 13.61 -13.24 10.86
C LYS A 35 12.57 -12.21 10.39
N MET A 36 12.41 -12.05 9.09
CA MET A 36 11.44 -11.12 8.52
C MET A 36 10.88 -11.58 7.17
N LEU A 37 9.65 -11.17 6.87
CA LEU A 37 9.03 -11.32 5.55
C LEU A 37 8.43 -9.97 5.11
N PRO A 38 8.61 -9.58 3.83
CA PRO A 38 7.94 -8.41 3.28
C PRO A 38 6.40 -8.56 3.27
N PRO A 39 5.66 -7.48 3.56
CA PRO A 39 4.20 -7.51 3.64
C PRO A 39 3.50 -7.66 2.27
N VAL A 40 4.23 -7.51 1.16
CA VAL A 40 3.68 -7.73 -0.19
C VAL A 40 3.10 -9.14 -0.35
N TYR A 41 3.64 -10.12 0.38
CA TYR A 41 3.19 -11.51 0.33
C TYR A 41 1.90 -11.79 1.10
N PHE A 42 1.34 -10.80 1.81
CA PHE A 42 0.00 -10.93 2.35
C PHE A 42 -1.06 -10.95 1.26
N TYR A 43 -0.85 -10.25 0.14
CA TYR A 43 -1.90 -9.88 -0.80
C TYR A 43 -2.12 -10.88 -1.94
N ASP A 44 -2.23 -12.18 -1.61
CA ASP A 44 -2.85 -13.14 -2.53
C ASP A 44 -4.38 -12.96 -2.55
N GLU A 45 -5.11 -13.74 -3.36
CA GLU A 45 -6.58 -13.60 -3.47
C GLU A 45 -7.29 -13.69 -2.09
N ARG A 46 -6.82 -14.58 -1.21
CA ARG A 46 -7.38 -14.74 0.15
C ARG A 46 -7.00 -13.56 1.02
N GLY A 47 -5.74 -13.16 1.02
CA GLY A 47 -5.27 -12.06 1.85
C GLY A 47 -5.90 -10.72 1.46
N SER A 48 -6.13 -10.45 0.18
CA SER A 48 -6.88 -9.27 -0.24
C SER A 48 -8.32 -9.27 0.28
N LYS A 49 -8.99 -10.43 0.33
CA LYS A 49 -10.33 -10.55 0.95
C LYS A 49 -10.29 -10.34 2.47
N LEU A 50 -9.24 -10.83 3.14
CA LEU A 50 -9.03 -10.60 4.56
C LEU A 50 -8.76 -9.11 4.84
N PHE A 51 -7.93 -8.45 4.04
CA PHE A 51 -7.69 -7.01 4.16
C PHE A 51 -8.97 -6.20 3.92
N ASP A 52 -9.76 -6.55 2.90
CA ASP A 52 -11.08 -5.94 2.67
C ASP A 52 -12.01 -6.10 3.89
N ALA A 53 -11.99 -7.26 4.56
CA ALA A 53 -12.68 -7.44 5.84
C ALA A 53 -12.10 -6.56 6.96
N ILE A 54 -10.77 -6.46 7.08
CA ILE A 54 -10.08 -5.57 8.03
C ILE A 54 -10.57 -4.13 7.88
N THR A 55 -10.70 -3.63 6.65
CA THR A 55 -11.14 -2.24 6.41
C THR A 55 -12.52 -1.89 7.01
N ARG A 56 -13.33 -2.90 7.31
CA ARG A 56 -14.68 -2.78 7.87
C ARG A 56 -14.76 -3.03 9.38
N LEU A 57 -13.67 -3.49 10.00
CA LEU A 57 -13.64 -3.76 11.44
C LEU A 57 -13.82 -2.48 12.25
N PRO A 58 -14.54 -2.51 13.39
CA PRO A 58 -14.75 -1.34 14.23
C PRO A 58 -13.43 -0.74 14.77
N GLU A 59 -12.42 -1.56 15.01
CA GLU A 59 -11.09 -1.18 15.50
C GLU A 59 -10.25 -0.50 14.40
N TYR A 60 -10.36 -0.97 13.15
CA TYR A 60 -9.59 -0.47 12.00
C TYR A 60 -10.15 0.84 11.45
N TYR A 61 -9.87 1.93 12.15
CA TYR A 61 -10.28 3.29 11.75
C TYR A 61 -9.65 3.84 10.45
N PRO A 62 -8.42 3.48 10.00
CA PRO A 62 -7.72 4.23 8.94
C PRO A 62 -8.52 4.42 7.65
N THR A 63 -9.17 3.36 7.16
CA THR A 63 -9.95 3.43 5.91
C THR A 63 -11.13 4.40 6.00
N ARG A 64 -11.81 4.45 7.15
CA ARG A 64 -12.96 5.34 7.36
C ARG A 64 -12.51 6.79 7.54
N SER A 65 -11.42 7.00 8.29
CA SER A 65 -10.85 8.34 8.52
C SER A 65 -10.28 8.94 7.23
N GLU A 66 -9.63 8.14 6.39
CA GLU A 66 -9.18 8.59 5.07
C GLU A 66 -10.38 8.91 4.15
N ARG A 67 -11.40 8.04 4.15
CA ARG A 67 -12.60 8.25 3.35
C ARG A 67 -13.33 9.55 3.72
N SER A 68 -13.45 9.88 5.01
CA SER A 68 -14.10 11.12 5.43
C SER A 68 -13.37 12.36 4.91
N ILE A 69 -12.03 12.32 4.83
CA ILE A 69 -11.24 13.42 4.26
C ILE A 69 -11.51 13.54 2.76
N LEU A 70 -11.51 12.42 2.03
CA LEU A 70 -11.80 12.42 0.59
C LEU A 70 -13.20 12.95 0.29
N ASP A 71 -14.22 12.49 1.02
CA ASP A 71 -15.59 12.94 0.83
C ASP A 71 -15.74 14.46 1.08
N ALA A 72 -14.97 15.02 2.03
CA ALA A 72 -15.00 16.44 2.36
C ALA A 72 -14.15 17.32 1.41
N HIS A 73 -13.02 16.82 0.92
CA HIS A 73 -11.99 17.65 0.29
C HIS A 73 -11.60 17.27 -1.15
N ALA A 74 -12.05 16.13 -1.68
CA ALA A 74 -11.64 15.66 -3.01
C ALA A 74 -11.90 16.69 -4.12
N ARG A 75 -13.01 17.42 -4.07
CA ARG A 75 -13.32 18.48 -5.06
C ARG A 75 -12.35 19.66 -5.00
N ASP A 76 -11.95 20.08 -3.80
CA ASP A 76 -10.95 21.16 -3.65
C ASP A 76 -9.58 20.68 -4.14
N ILE A 77 -9.19 19.48 -3.75
CA ILE A 77 -7.94 18.84 -4.18
C ILE A 77 -7.89 18.73 -5.71
N ALA A 78 -8.96 18.23 -6.34
CA ALA A 78 -9.07 18.11 -7.79
C ALA A 78 -9.06 19.47 -8.50
N GLY A 79 -9.77 20.47 -7.96
CA GLY A 79 -9.80 21.82 -8.52
C GLY A 79 -8.44 22.52 -8.46
N ARG A 80 -7.69 22.34 -7.37
CA ARG A 80 -6.37 22.96 -7.17
C ARG A 80 -5.25 22.21 -7.89
N SER A 81 -5.39 20.89 -8.08
CA SER A 81 -4.40 20.11 -8.81
C SER A 81 -4.36 20.48 -10.30
N GLU A 82 -5.50 20.89 -10.86
CA GLU A 82 -5.72 21.12 -12.30
C GLU A 82 -5.25 19.93 -13.16
N ALA A 83 -5.23 18.73 -12.55
CA ALA A 83 -4.75 17.53 -13.20
C ALA A 83 -5.78 17.00 -14.19
N ASP A 84 -5.30 16.54 -15.35
CA ASP A 84 -6.10 15.79 -16.33
C ASP A 84 -5.91 14.28 -16.17
N THR A 85 -4.91 13.85 -15.38
CA THR A 85 -4.55 12.46 -15.21
C THR A 85 -4.47 12.11 -13.72
N LEU A 86 -5.16 11.07 -13.29
CA LEU A 86 -5.00 10.47 -11.96
C LEU A 86 -4.08 9.26 -12.07
N VAL A 87 -2.97 9.25 -11.32
CA VAL A 87 -2.08 8.09 -11.20
C VAL A 87 -2.20 7.57 -9.78
N GLU A 88 -2.58 6.31 -9.59
CA GLU A 88 -2.72 5.73 -8.24
C GLU A 88 -1.71 4.62 -8.01
N LEU A 89 -0.92 4.76 -6.94
CA LEU A 89 0.15 3.85 -6.57
C LEU A 89 -0.37 2.84 -5.54
N GLY A 90 -0.41 1.56 -5.90
CA GLY A 90 -1.02 0.50 -5.08
C GLY A 90 -2.55 0.61 -5.08
N ALA A 91 -3.14 0.63 -6.28
CA ALA A 91 -4.55 0.96 -6.47
C ALA A 91 -5.52 -0.10 -5.93
N GLY A 92 -5.09 -1.34 -5.73
CA GLY A 92 -5.94 -2.43 -5.24
C GLY A 92 -7.26 -2.55 -6.02
N THR A 93 -8.39 -2.52 -5.31
CA THR A 93 -9.74 -2.59 -5.91
C THR A 93 -10.26 -1.27 -6.47
N CYS A 94 -9.49 -0.18 -6.36
CA CYS A 94 -9.83 1.16 -6.83
C CYS A 94 -11.11 1.80 -6.22
N GLU A 95 -11.60 1.28 -5.09
CA GLU A 95 -12.82 1.81 -4.44
C GLU A 95 -12.67 3.26 -3.97
N LYS A 96 -11.49 3.63 -3.47
CA LYS A 96 -11.18 5.01 -3.05
C LYS A 96 -10.95 5.93 -4.25
N SER A 97 -10.42 5.37 -5.34
CA SER A 97 -10.15 6.05 -6.61
C SER A 97 -11.40 6.73 -7.15
N ARG A 98 -12.56 6.07 -7.04
CA ARG A 98 -13.85 6.60 -7.52
C ARG A 98 -14.17 7.99 -6.97
N VAL A 99 -13.86 8.26 -5.69
CA VAL A 99 -14.11 9.58 -5.08
C VAL A 99 -13.25 10.68 -5.74
N LEU A 100 -11.99 10.35 -6.07
CA LEU A 100 -11.09 11.27 -6.76
C LEU A 100 -11.45 11.41 -8.24
N LEU A 101 -11.83 10.32 -8.91
CA LEU A 101 -12.28 10.31 -10.30
C LEU A 101 -13.54 11.17 -10.47
N ASP A 102 -14.55 11.01 -9.61
CA ASP A 102 -15.75 11.85 -9.59
C ASP A 102 -15.40 13.33 -9.40
N ALA A 103 -14.51 13.64 -8.45
CA ALA A 103 -14.07 14.99 -8.19
C ALA A 103 -13.33 15.60 -9.40
N MET A 104 -12.41 14.85 -10.01
CA MET A 104 -11.66 15.30 -11.19
C MET A 104 -12.55 15.41 -12.43
N GLN A 105 -13.51 14.49 -12.64
CA GLN A 105 -14.48 14.58 -13.73
C GLN A 105 -15.32 15.85 -13.63
N SER A 106 -15.69 16.27 -12.41
CA SER A 106 -16.45 17.51 -12.18
C SER A 106 -15.71 18.79 -12.59
N THR A 107 -14.37 18.74 -12.72
CA THR A 107 -13.57 19.86 -13.23
C THR A 107 -13.64 20.02 -14.75
N GLY A 108 -14.07 18.97 -15.46
CA GLY A 108 -14.05 18.89 -16.93
C GLY A 108 -12.66 18.68 -17.53
N LEU A 109 -11.62 18.44 -16.71
CA LEU A 109 -10.25 18.22 -17.16
C LEU A 109 -9.85 16.75 -17.23
N LEU A 110 -10.52 15.86 -16.50
CA LEU A 110 -10.17 14.43 -16.42
C LEU A 110 -10.16 13.77 -17.81
N ARG A 111 -9.03 13.16 -18.15
CA ARG A 111 -8.79 12.44 -19.41
C ARG A 111 -8.30 11.02 -19.17
N ARG A 112 -7.46 10.79 -18.16
CA ARG A 112 -6.81 9.50 -17.95
C ARG A 112 -6.79 9.07 -16.48
N PHE A 113 -6.92 7.77 -16.27
CA PHE A 113 -6.63 7.09 -15.02
C PHE A 113 -5.55 6.02 -15.24
N VAL A 114 -4.52 6.04 -14.40
CA VAL A 114 -3.38 5.13 -14.45
C VAL A 114 -3.25 4.42 -13.09
N PRO A 115 -3.95 3.30 -12.89
CA PRO A 115 -3.76 2.49 -11.68
C PRO A 115 -2.51 1.63 -11.83
N LEU A 116 -1.62 1.70 -10.84
CA LEU A 116 -0.42 0.86 -10.73
C LEU A 116 -0.58 -0.10 -9.55
N ASP A 117 -0.38 -1.39 -9.81
CA ASP A 117 -0.41 -2.44 -8.79
C ASP A 117 0.48 -3.63 -9.18
N VAL A 118 0.80 -4.52 -8.24
CA VAL A 118 1.56 -5.75 -8.51
C VAL A 118 0.66 -6.91 -8.98
N SER A 119 -0.66 -6.83 -8.74
CA SER A 119 -1.63 -7.86 -9.13
C SER A 119 -2.21 -7.59 -10.53
N ASP A 120 -2.06 -8.52 -11.47
CA ASP A 120 -2.54 -8.38 -12.85
C ASP A 120 -4.07 -8.50 -12.99
N THR A 121 -4.64 -9.53 -12.37
CA THR A 121 -6.04 -9.94 -12.50
C THR A 121 -6.98 -8.95 -11.83
N THR A 122 -6.71 -8.60 -10.56
CA THR A 122 -7.49 -7.60 -9.81
C THR A 122 -7.48 -6.24 -10.52
N LEU A 123 -6.31 -5.83 -11.00
CA LEU A 123 -6.14 -4.55 -11.67
C LEU A 123 -6.88 -4.49 -13.01
N TRP A 124 -6.87 -5.59 -13.78
CA TRP A 124 -7.60 -5.67 -15.05
C TRP A 124 -9.13 -5.63 -14.89
N GLU A 125 -9.66 -6.32 -13.88
CA GLU A 125 -11.09 -6.29 -13.55
C GLU A 125 -11.54 -4.89 -13.11
N ALA A 126 -10.74 -4.24 -12.25
CA ALA A 126 -10.98 -2.86 -11.83
C ALA A 126 -10.93 -1.88 -13.01
N ALA A 127 -9.91 -2.00 -13.88
CA ALA A 127 -9.75 -1.15 -15.05
C ALA A 127 -10.92 -1.29 -16.04
N THR A 128 -11.39 -2.51 -16.28
CA THR A 128 -12.54 -2.79 -17.14
C THR A 128 -13.80 -2.16 -16.59
N THR A 129 -14.06 -2.33 -15.29
CA THR A 129 -15.22 -1.74 -14.62
C THR A 129 -15.20 -0.22 -14.68
N LEU A 130 -14.03 0.41 -14.42
CA LEU A 130 -13.89 1.86 -14.46
C LEU A 130 -14.05 2.45 -15.87
N ALA A 131 -13.60 1.75 -16.91
CA ALA A 131 -13.81 2.19 -18.29
C ALA A 131 -15.31 2.27 -18.64
N GLU A 132 -16.14 1.37 -18.09
CA GLU A 132 -17.60 1.38 -18.25
C GLU A 132 -18.28 2.46 -17.39
N GLU A 133 -17.83 2.65 -16.15
CA GLU A 133 -18.36 3.66 -15.22
C GLU A 133 -18.07 5.10 -15.67
N TYR A 134 -16.95 5.34 -16.35
CA TYR A 134 -16.50 6.66 -16.78
C TYR A 134 -16.33 6.76 -18.32
N PRO A 135 -17.42 6.86 -19.11
CA PRO A 135 -17.32 6.94 -20.57
C PRO A 135 -16.45 8.11 -21.05
N GLY A 136 -15.48 7.81 -21.91
CA GLY A 136 -14.49 8.78 -22.42
C GLY A 136 -13.22 8.90 -21.56
N LEU A 137 -13.12 8.21 -20.43
CA LEU A 137 -11.89 8.09 -19.64
C LEU A 137 -10.95 7.07 -20.29
N GLU A 138 -9.69 7.46 -20.50
CA GLU A 138 -8.63 6.52 -20.85
C GLU A 138 -8.16 5.82 -19.57
N VAL A 139 -8.32 4.50 -19.49
CA VAL A 139 -7.82 3.71 -18.34
C VAL A 139 -6.60 2.90 -18.80
N SER A 140 -5.43 3.27 -18.30
CA SER A 140 -4.14 2.67 -18.66
C SER A 140 -3.52 2.00 -17.44
N ALA A 141 -3.85 0.73 -17.21
CA ALA A 141 -3.35 -0.03 -16.07
C ALA A 141 -1.87 -0.40 -16.24
N VAL A 142 -1.13 -0.39 -15.13
CA VAL A 142 0.29 -0.76 -15.10
C VAL A 142 0.53 -1.83 -14.03
N VAL A 143 0.92 -3.03 -14.45
CA VAL A 143 1.35 -4.09 -13.52
C VAL A 143 2.83 -3.89 -13.23
N GLY A 144 3.14 -3.37 -12.04
CA GLY A 144 4.49 -2.95 -11.69
C GLY A 144 4.69 -2.71 -10.20
N ASP A 145 5.94 -2.88 -9.76
CA ASP A 145 6.42 -2.52 -8.43
C ASP A 145 6.77 -1.02 -8.35
N PHE A 146 6.10 -0.26 -7.46
CA PHE A 146 6.36 1.16 -7.24
C PHE A 146 7.74 1.46 -6.63
N HIS A 147 8.48 0.45 -6.16
CA HIS A 147 9.90 0.61 -5.81
C HIS A 147 10.82 0.65 -7.03
N ARG A 148 10.38 0.12 -8.17
CA ARG A 148 11.24 -0.12 -9.36
C ARG A 148 10.77 0.57 -10.63
N HIS A 149 9.47 0.73 -10.81
CA HIS A 149 8.87 1.01 -12.12
C HIS A 149 8.14 2.36 -12.21
N LEU A 150 8.40 3.29 -11.28
CA LEU A 150 7.79 4.63 -11.35
C LEU A 150 8.14 5.39 -12.62
N ASP A 151 9.30 5.11 -13.22
CA ASP A 151 9.78 5.69 -14.48
C ASP A 151 9.07 5.15 -15.73
N LEU A 152 8.28 4.08 -15.59
CA LEU A 152 7.46 3.52 -16.66
C LEU A 152 6.06 4.15 -16.72
N LEU A 153 5.71 4.98 -15.74
CA LEU A 153 4.42 5.68 -15.72
C LEU A 153 4.35 6.74 -16.83
N PRO A 154 3.19 6.95 -17.46
CA PRO A 154 3.00 7.98 -18.49
C PRO A 154 3.44 9.36 -18.02
N THR A 155 4.11 10.11 -18.91
CA THR A 155 4.72 11.42 -18.61
C THR A 155 4.00 12.59 -19.26
N ASP A 156 2.91 12.35 -19.99
CA ASP A 156 2.08 13.38 -20.59
C ASP A 156 0.97 13.87 -19.63
N GLY A 157 0.43 15.05 -19.95
CA GLY A 157 -0.62 15.68 -19.15
C GLY A 157 -0.12 16.30 -17.85
N ARG A 158 -1.07 16.65 -16.99
CA ARG A 158 -0.82 17.13 -15.63
C ARG A 158 -1.38 16.10 -14.66
N ARG A 159 -0.51 15.54 -13.82
CA ARG A 159 -0.80 14.33 -13.06
C ARG A 159 -1.03 14.61 -11.59
N LEU A 160 -2.05 13.98 -11.02
CA LEU A 160 -2.23 13.82 -9.58
C LEU A 160 -1.80 12.39 -9.23
N PHE A 161 -0.66 12.25 -8.55
CA PHE A 161 -0.20 10.98 -8.00
C PHE A 161 -0.86 10.76 -6.64
N ALA A 162 -1.73 9.76 -6.53
CA ALA A 162 -2.36 9.37 -5.27
C ALA A 162 -1.63 8.16 -4.68
N PHE A 163 -1.20 8.26 -3.43
CA PHE A 163 -0.70 7.14 -2.64
C PHE A 163 -1.44 7.10 -1.32
N LEU A 164 -2.48 6.27 -1.27
CA LEU A 164 -3.52 6.27 -0.25
C LEU A 164 -3.37 5.10 0.73
N GLY A 165 -4.24 5.03 1.72
CA GLY A 165 -4.37 3.91 2.65
C GLY A 165 -3.33 3.89 3.78
N GLY A 166 -2.42 4.85 3.84
CA GLY A 166 -1.30 4.83 4.78
C GLY A 166 -0.20 3.84 4.39
N THR A 167 -0.24 3.28 3.17
CA THR A 167 0.72 2.28 2.66
C THR A 167 2.16 2.77 2.67
N ILE A 168 2.39 4.08 2.54
CA ILE A 168 3.72 4.68 2.70
C ILE A 168 4.34 4.36 4.08
N GLY A 169 3.53 4.15 5.11
CA GLY A 169 3.96 3.73 6.44
C GLY A 169 4.53 2.31 6.49
N ASN A 170 4.28 1.48 5.48
CA ASN A 170 4.82 0.13 5.40
C ASN A 170 6.28 0.09 4.92
N LEU A 171 6.80 1.23 4.50
CA LEU A 171 8.18 1.39 4.10
C LEU A 171 9.00 1.93 5.27
N ASP A 172 10.18 1.37 5.48
CA ASP A 172 11.12 1.92 6.46
C ASP A 172 11.63 3.32 6.01
N PRO A 173 12.25 4.11 6.91
CA PRO A 173 12.70 5.46 6.56
C PRO A 173 13.64 5.54 5.35
N GLY A 174 14.49 4.54 5.14
CA GLY A 174 15.37 4.46 3.98
C GLY A 174 14.60 4.18 2.70
N GLN A 175 13.70 3.21 2.75
CA GLN A 175 12.81 2.86 1.63
C GLN A 175 11.89 4.02 1.24
N ARG A 176 11.29 4.73 2.21
CA ARG A 176 10.46 5.92 1.93
C ARG A 176 11.26 7.04 1.29
N ARG A 177 12.45 7.33 1.81
CA ARG A 177 13.34 8.32 1.22
C ARG A 177 13.67 7.98 -0.23
N GLU A 178 14.01 6.72 -0.51
CA GLU A 178 14.29 6.27 -1.87
C GLU A 178 13.05 6.39 -2.77
N PHE A 179 11.88 6.01 -2.27
CA PHE A 179 10.60 6.16 -2.97
C PHE A 179 10.34 7.62 -3.34
N PHE A 180 10.40 8.55 -2.39
CA PHE A 180 10.17 9.97 -2.66
C PHE A 180 11.20 10.54 -3.65
N ILE A 181 12.48 10.19 -3.53
CA ILE A 181 13.51 10.63 -4.48
C ILE A 181 13.22 10.10 -5.89
N LYS A 182 12.79 8.85 -6.05
CA LYS A 182 12.42 8.27 -7.35
C LYS A 182 11.17 8.94 -7.91
N LEU A 183 10.15 9.14 -7.08
CA LEU A 183 8.92 9.82 -7.46
C LEU A 183 9.19 11.26 -7.92
N GLY A 184 10.02 12.01 -7.18
CA GLY A 184 10.39 13.38 -7.55
C GLY A 184 11.12 13.47 -8.90
N LYS A 185 11.83 12.43 -9.34
CA LYS A 185 12.47 12.39 -10.66
C LYS A 185 11.50 12.19 -11.82
N VAL A 186 10.34 11.59 -11.57
CA VAL A 186 9.34 11.30 -12.62
C VAL A 186 8.23 12.34 -12.66
N MET A 187 8.04 13.10 -11.57
CA MET A 187 7.08 14.20 -11.50
C MET A 187 7.58 15.45 -12.23
N MET A 188 6.67 16.14 -12.91
CA MET A 188 6.87 17.45 -13.52
C MET A 188 6.37 18.55 -12.57
N MET A 189 6.81 19.80 -12.78
CA MET A 189 6.43 20.95 -11.94
C MET A 189 4.91 21.18 -11.80
N GLY A 190 4.13 20.77 -12.81
CA GLY A 190 2.66 20.84 -12.77
C GLY A 190 2.02 19.74 -11.92
N ASP A 191 2.71 18.65 -11.63
CA ASP A 191 2.12 17.50 -10.97
C ASP A 191 1.94 17.73 -9.47
N ARG A 192 1.07 16.91 -8.87
CA ARG A 192 0.82 16.90 -7.43
C ARG A 192 0.90 15.49 -6.89
N LEU A 193 1.38 15.37 -5.67
CA LEU A 193 1.30 14.18 -4.84
C LEU A 193 0.19 14.37 -3.82
N LEU A 194 -0.73 13.42 -3.76
CA LEU A 194 -1.74 13.25 -2.72
C LEU A 194 -1.36 12.03 -1.89
N LEU A 195 -0.92 12.26 -0.66
CA LEU A 195 -0.38 11.23 0.22
C LEU A 195 -1.28 11.05 1.44
N GLY A 196 -1.77 9.83 1.65
CA GLY A 196 -2.48 9.43 2.86
C GLY A 196 -1.50 8.88 3.91
N THR A 197 -1.51 9.44 5.11
CA THR A 197 -0.66 9.02 6.24
C THR A 197 -1.46 8.89 7.52
N ASP A 198 -1.30 7.76 8.21
CA ASP A 198 -1.89 7.54 9.52
C ASP A 198 -1.06 8.24 10.61
N LEU A 199 -1.72 8.92 11.55
CA LEU A 199 -1.04 9.78 12.53
C LEU A 199 -0.69 9.05 13.83
N VAL A 200 0.30 9.55 14.56
CA VAL A 200 0.55 9.12 15.95
C VAL A 200 -0.65 9.51 16.81
N LYS A 201 -1.13 8.58 17.64
CA LYS A 201 -2.30 8.76 18.51
C LYS A 201 -2.24 7.81 19.71
N ASP A 202 -3.38 7.65 20.42
CA ASP A 202 -3.48 6.70 21.52
C ASP A 202 -2.98 5.30 21.14
N ARG A 203 -2.14 4.72 22.01
CA ARG A 203 -1.46 3.46 21.75
C ARG A 203 -2.43 2.28 21.70
N THR A 204 -3.45 2.30 22.56
CA THR A 204 -4.45 1.22 22.62
C THR A 204 -5.20 1.19 21.30
N ARG A 205 -5.68 2.35 20.85
CA ARG A 205 -6.33 2.48 19.53
C ARG A 205 -5.44 2.02 18.37
N LEU A 206 -4.14 2.32 18.43
CA LEU A 206 -3.19 1.87 17.40
C LEU A 206 -2.98 0.36 17.43
N VAL A 207 -2.88 -0.27 18.60
CA VAL A 207 -2.70 -1.72 18.71
C VAL A 207 -3.98 -2.46 18.36
N ASP A 208 -5.14 -2.03 18.89
CA ASP A 208 -6.44 -2.64 18.62
C ASP A 208 -6.77 -2.66 17.13
N ALA A 209 -6.38 -1.62 16.38
CA ALA A 209 -6.55 -1.60 14.93
C ALA A 209 -5.81 -2.73 14.21
N TYR A 210 -4.74 -3.29 14.80
CA TYR A 210 -3.96 -4.37 14.21
C TYR A 210 -4.07 -5.69 14.97
N ASP A 211 -4.89 -5.75 16.04
CA ASP A 211 -5.13 -6.92 16.88
C ASP A 211 -6.62 -6.97 17.26
N ASP A 212 -7.47 -7.06 16.24
CA ASP A 212 -8.92 -7.00 16.39
C ASP A 212 -9.49 -8.21 17.15
N ASP A 213 -10.56 -7.99 17.91
CA ASP A 213 -11.22 -9.02 18.72
C ASP A 213 -11.78 -10.18 17.87
N ALA A 214 -12.06 -9.93 16.59
CA ALA A 214 -12.57 -10.93 15.65
C ALA A 214 -11.46 -11.86 15.10
N GLY A 215 -10.19 -11.54 15.33
CA GLY A 215 -9.04 -12.33 14.89
C GLY A 215 -8.78 -12.29 13.38
N VAL A 216 -9.37 -11.34 12.65
CA VAL A 216 -9.24 -11.23 11.20
C VAL A 216 -7.83 -10.79 10.81
N THR A 217 -7.23 -9.83 11.53
CA THR A 217 -5.84 -9.39 11.31
C THR A 217 -4.84 -10.49 11.66
N ALA A 218 -5.14 -11.31 12.67
CA ALA A 218 -4.34 -12.48 12.99
C ALA A 218 -4.36 -13.52 11.85
N GLU A 219 -5.52 -13.76 11.24
CA GLU A 219 -5.65 -14.64 10.08
C GLU A 219 -4.94 -14.05 8.85
N PHE A 220 -5.09 -12.74 8.61
CA PHE A 220 -4.38 -12.02 7.55
C PHE A 220 -2.87 -12.13 7.70
N ASN A 221 -2.33 -11.95 8.90
CA ASN A 221 -0.90 -12.11 9.15
C ASN A 221 -0.43 -13.55 8.85
N ARG A 222 -1.13 -14.55 9.39
CA ARG A 222 -0.79 -15.97 9.17
C ARG A 222 -0.93 -16.39 7.70
N ASN A 223 -1.71 -15.67 6.88
CA ASN A 223 -1.90 -15.98 5.47
C ASN A 223 -0.57 -16.04 4.70
N VAL A 224 0.42 -15.24 5.08
CA VAL A 224 1.75 -15.28 4.43
C VAL A 224 2.38 -16.68 4.49
N LEU A 225 2.15 -17.43 5.57
CA LEU A 225 2.65 -18.80 5.71
C LEU A 225 1.92 -19.76 4.76
N HIS A 226 0.62 -19.57 4.56
CA HIS A 226 -0.14 -20.33 3.55
C HIS A 226 0.35 -20.03 2.13
N VAL A 227 0.70 -18.78 1.85
CA VAL A 227 1.30 -18.38 0.57
C VAL A 227 2.63 -19.08 0.36
N LEU A 228 3.56 -19.05 1.33
CA LEU A 228 4.85 -19.73 1.20
C LEU A 228 4.70 -21.25 1.03
N ASN A 229 3.75 -21.87 1.75
CA ASN A 229 3.49 -23.30 1.60
C ASN A 229 3.04 -23.67 0.18
N ARG A 230 2.22 -22.81 -0.43
CA ARG A 230 1.69 -23.02 -1.79
C ARG A 230 2.72 -22.71 -2.87
N GLU A 231 3.39 -21.57 -2.77
CA GLU A 231 4.24 -21.03 -3.84
C GLU A 231 5.64 -21.64 -3.88
N LEU A 232 6.18 -22.03 -2.71
CA LEU A 232 7.56 -22.53 -2.57
C LEU A 232 7.64 -23.94 -1.95
N GLY A 233 6.51 -24.61 -1.77
CA GLY A 233 6.47 -25.94 -1.16
C GLY A 233 6.99 -25.95 0.28
N ALA A 234 6.77 -24.88 1.04
CA ALA A 234 7.05 -24.86 2.47
C ALA A 234 6.04 -25.70 3.27
N ASP A 235 6.41 -26.11 4.48
CA ASP A 235 5.59 -26.93 5.37
C ASP A 235 5.28 -26.25 6.71
N PHE A 236 5.14 -24.92 6.72
CA PHE A 236 4.67 -24.19 7.90
C PHE A 236 3.32 -24.74 8.38
N ASP A 237 3.14 -24.88 9.69
CA ASP A 237 1.82 -25.03 10.32
C ASP A 237 1.39 -23.65 10.87
N PRO A 238 0.54 -22.88 10.15
CA PRO A 238 0.20 -21.52 10.58
C PRO A 238 -0.56 -21.46 11.90
N ALA A 239 -1.14 -22.58 12.37
CA ALA A 239 -1.77 -22.63 13.67
C ALA A 239 -0.76 -22.46 14.82
N ARG A 240 0.52 -22.81 14.59
CA ARG A 240 1.64 -22.73 15.55
C ARG A 240 2.30 -21.38 15.65
N PHE A 241 1.80 -20.40 14.90
CA PHE A 241 2.32 -19.04 14.93
C PHE A 241 1.27 -18.09 15.52
N GLU A 242 1.50 -17.64 16.74
CA GLU A 242 0.71 -16.62 17.40
C GLU A 242 0.89 -15.27 16.68
N HIS A 243 -0.22 -14.56 16.43
CA HIS A 243 -0.17 -13.19 15.93
C HIS A 243 0.17 -12.25 17.09
N VAL A 244 1.08 -11.30 16.86
CA VAL A 244 1.44 -10.29 17.84
C VAL A 244 1.53 -8.93 17.15
N ALA A 245 0.64 -8.00 17.50
CA ALA A 245 0.77 -6.60 17.15
C ALA A 245 1.41 -5.83 18.31
N ARG A 246 2.35 -4.93 18.01
CA ARG A 246 2.95 -4.07 19.04
C ARG A 246 3.26 -2.68 18.53
N TRP A 247 3.12 -1.71 19.43
CA TRP A 247 3.58 -0.35 19.21
C TRP A 247 5.07 -0.24 19.58
N ASN A 248 5.90 0.09 18.60
CA ASN A 248 7.31 0.44 18.79
C ASN A 248 7.40 1.97 18.97
N GLU A 249 7.64 2.38 20.22
CA GLU A 249 7.70 3.80 20.60
C GLU A 249 8.89 4.55 19.97
N PRO A 250 10.14 4.03 20.00
CA PRO A 250 11.27 4.70 19.35
C PRO A 250 11.06 5.01 17.86
N ASP A 251 10.50 4.06 17.11
CA ASP A 251 10.34 4.18 15.66
C ASP A 251 8.94 4.69 15.25
N GLN A 252 8.07 4.98 16.24
CA GLN A 252 6.68 5.42 16.07
C GLN A 252 5.91 4.58 15.03
N ARG A 253 5.93 3.26 15.19
CA ARG A 253 5.28 2.34 14.24
C ARG A 253 4.57 1.20 14.95
N ILE A 254 3.49 0.73 14.34
CA ILE A 254 2.99 -0.62 14.62
C ILE A 254 3.93 -1.62 13.95
N GLU A 255 4.16 -2.74 14.60
CA GLU A 255 4.83 -3.90 14.04
C GLU A 255 3.93 -5.12 14.21
N MET A 256 3.75 -5.89 13.15
CA MET A 256 3.08 -7.19 13.18
C MET A 256 4.11 -8.31 13.13
N TRP A 257 3.95 -9.27 14.03
CA TRP A 257 4.84 -10.41 14.19
C TRP A 257 4.07 -11.72 14.19
N LEU A 258 4.76 -12.78 13.79
CA LEU A 258 4.36 -14.15 14.01
C LEU A 258 5.33 -14.80 15.00
N ARG A 259 4.81 -15.25 16.14
CA ARG A 259 5.59 -15.89 17.21
C ARG A 259 5.34 -17.39 17.22
N SER A 260 6.40 -18.18 17.14
CA SER A 260 6.32 -19.63 17.24
C SER A 260 5.90 -20.07 18.65
N ASP A 261 4.88 -20.92 18.80
CA ASP A 261 4.44 -21.46 20.10
C ASP A 261 5.32 -22.60 20.63
N GLN A 262 6.14 -23.20 19.75
CA GLN A 262 6.99 -24.35 20.03
C GLN A 262 8.29 -24.32 19.22
N ASP A 263 9.19 -25.27 19.45
CA ASP A 263 10.32 -25.49 18.55
C ASP A 263 9.81 -26.12 17.24
N GLN A 264 10.11 -25.50 16.10
CA GLN A 264 9.66 -25.94 14.77
C GLN A 264 10.85 -26.08 13.82
N GLN A 265 10.80 -27.10 12.97
CA GLN A 265 11.66 -27.23 11.78
C GLN A 265 10.74 -27.10 10.58
N ILE A 266 11.08 -26.19 9.66
CA ILE A 266 10.33 -25.93 8.45
C ILE A 266 11.25 -26.17 7.26
N HIS A 267 10.80 -26.98 6.32
CA HIS A 267 11.49 -27.24 5.07
C HIS A 267 10.80 -26.49 3.94
N VAL A 268 11.55 -25.65 3.21
CA VAL A 268 11.07 -24.98 2.00
C VAL A 268 11.61 -25.73 0.79
N ALA A 269 10.78 -26.63 0.24
CA ALA A 269 11.21 -27.61 -0.75
C ALA A 269 11.82 -26.99 -2.01
N ASP A 270 11.20 -25.95 -2.57
CA ASP A 270 11.66 -25.32 -3.80
C ASP A 270 12.99 -24.58 -3.63
N LEU A 271 13.37 -24.29 -2.38
CA LEU A 271 14.61 -23.60 -2.04
C LEU A 271 15.71 -24.52 -1.51
N ASP A 272 15.40 -25.80 -1.22
CA ASP A 272 16.26 -26.71 -0.45
C ASP A 272 16.79 -26.02 0.82
N LEU A 273 15.86 -25.43 1.59
CA LEU A 273 16.17 -24.58 2.74
C LEU A 273 15.45 -25.10 3.98
N ASP A 274 16.24 -25.48 4.99
CA ASP A 274 15.75 -25.81 6.32
C ASP A 274 15.82 -24.58 7.24
N LEU A 275 14.72 -24.32 7.93
CA LEU A 275 14.56 -23.21 8.86
C LEU A 275 14.21 -23.77 10.25
N ALA A 276 14.84 -23.18 11.27
CA ALA A 276 14.53 -23.47 12.66
C ALA A 276 13.87 -22.26 13.31
N PHE A 277 12.76 -22.50 14.01
CA PHE A 277 12.15 -21.57 14.95
C PHE A 277 12.19 -22.18 16.34
N ARG A 278 12.61 -21.41 17.33
CA ARG A 278 12.48 -21.79 18.74
C ARG A 278 11.11 -21.41 19.28
N ALA A 279 10.66 -22.07 20.33
CA ALA A 279 9.50 -21.62 21.10
C ALA A 279 9.71 -20.17 21.57
N GLY A 280 8.74 -19.31 21.27
CA GLY A 280 8.77 -17.87 21.55
C GLY A 280 9.58 -17.03 20.54
N GLU A 281 10.20 -17.63 19.53
CA GLU A 281 10.89 -16.87 18.48
C GLU A 281 9.89 -16.14 17.58
N GLU A 282 10.17 -14.86 17.31
CA GLU A 282 9.31 -13.97 16.54
C GLU A 282 9.90 -13.67 15.16
N MET A 283 9.02 -13.58 14.16
CA MET A 283 9.32 -13.12 12.81
C MET A 283 8.53 -11.85 12.51
N LEU A 284 9.21 -10.81 12.03
CA LEU A 284 8.57 -9.55 11.61
C LEU A 284 7.88 -9.77 10.27
N THR A 285 6.65 -9.30 10.15
CA THR A 285 5.84 -9.50 8.94
C THR A 285 5.31 -8.20 8.34
N GLU A 286 5.14 -7.16 9.16
CA GLU A 286 4.78 -5.83 8.71
C GLU A 286 5.29 -4.77 9.67
N ILE A 287 5.62 -3.60 9.13
CA ILE A 287 5.68 -2.35 9.89
C ILE A 287 4.59 -1.42 9.36
N SER A 288 4.07 -0.56 10.22
CA SER A 288 3.20 0.54 9.80
C SER A 288 3.55 1.79 10.62
N THR A 289 4.46 2.59 10.07
CA THR A 289 4.88 3.87 10.64
C THR A 289 3.71 4.84 10.71
N LYS A 290 3.62 5.53 11.85
CA LYS A 290 2.65 6.59 12.10
C LYS A 290 3.38 7.93 12.12
N PHE A 291 2.72 8.96 11.64
CA PHE A 291 3.37 10.23 11.34
C PHE A 291 2.91 11.34 12.28
N SER A 292 3.71 12.39 12.39
CA SER A 292 3.24 13.71 12.80
C SER A 292 3.27 14.64 11.59
N PRO A 293 2.38 15.64 11.48
CA PRO A 293 2.37 16.57 10.35
C PRO A 293 3.73 17.23 10.11
N ALA A 294 4.40 17.69 11.18
CA ALA A 294 5.69 18.35 11.10
C ALA A 294 6.83 17.41 10.64
N ALA A 295 6.83 16.16 11.11
CA ALA A 295 7.83 15.18 10.68
C ALA A 295 7.64 14.78 9.22
N LEU A 296 6.39 14.61 8.77
CA LEU A 296 6.08 14.30 7.38
C LEU A 296 6.47 15.45 6.44
N GLU A 297 6.16 16.70 6.82
CA GLU A 297 6.57 17.88 6.05
C GLU A 297 8.10 17.96 5.93
N ALA A 298 8.83 17.70 7.03
CA ALA A 298 10.30 17.66 7.00
C ALA A 298 10.83 16.57 6.07
N GLU A 299 10.28 15.35 6.14
CA GLU A 299 10.68 14.21 5.30
C GLU A 299 10.45 14.50 3.80
N LEU A 300 9.28 15.08 3.47
CA LEU A 300 8.96 15.51 2.10
C LEU A 300 9.91 16.61 1.61
N ASN A 301 10.16 17.63 2.42
CA ASN A 301 11.06 18.74 2.08
C ASN A 301 12.49 18.26 1.82
N GLU A 302 13.01 17.32 2.62
CA GLU A 302 14.33 16.71 2.40
C GLU A 302 14.43 15.93 1.09
N CYS A 303 13.29 15.44 0.59
CA CYS A 303 13.21 14.67 -0.65
C CYS A 303 12.84 15.52 -1.87
N GLY A 304 12.83 16.86 -1.75
CA GLY A 304 12.56 17.76 -2.87
C GLY A 304 11.08 17.98 -3.16
N PHE A 305 10.22 17.86 -2.15
CA PHE A 305 8.81 18.23 -2.23
C PHE A 305 8.54 19.51 -1.44
N VAL A 306 7.45 20.19 -1.78
CA VAL A 306 6.91 21.31 -1.01
C VAL A 306 5.46 20.98 -0.69
N VAL A 307 5.12 20.96 0.60
CA VAL A 307 3.74 20.77 1.05
C VAL A 307 2.92 22.02 0.71
N GLU A 308 1.79 21.84 0.03
CA GLU A 308 0.86 22.92 -0.32
C GLU A 308 -0.35 22.98 0.61
N SER A 309 -0.81 21.84 1.11
CA SER A 309 -1.92 21.74 2.04
C SER A 309 -1.96 20.39 2.74
N MET A 310 -2.56 20.37 3.92
CA MET A 310 -2.83 19.17 4.69
C MET A 310 -4.29 19.19 5.16
N TYR A 311 -4.96 18.03 5.09
CA TYR A 311 -6.34 17.84 5.53
C TYR A 311 -6.35 16.69 6.54
N ALA A 312 -6.80 16.96 7.76
CA ALA A 312 -6.92 15.94 8.79
C ALA A 312 -8.36 15.41 8.86
N SER A 313 -8.53 14.15 9.25
CA SER A 313 -9.84 13.62 9.59
C SER A 313 -10.37 14.28 10.85
N ASP A 314 -11.68 14.15 11.10
CA ASP A 314 -12.23 14.40 12.43
C ASP A 314 -11.45 13.56 13.47
N GLY A 315 -11.10 14.16 14.59
CA GLY A 315 -10.27 13.53 15.62
C GLY A 315 -8.77 13.46 15.33
N GLU A 316 -8.30 14.04 14.20
CA GLU A 316 -6.89 14.12 13.81
C GLU A 316 -6.19 12.75 13.76
N GLU A 317 -6.91 11.74 13.26
CA GLU A 317 -6.42 10.36 13.24
C GLU A 317 -5.65 10.03 11.97
N PHE A 318 -6.03 10.66 10.87
CA PHE A 318 -5.45 10.44 9.56
C PHE A 318 -5.19 11.80 8.91
N LEU A 319 -4.17 11.85 8.07
CA LEU A 319 -3.73 13.05 7.38
C LEU A 319 -3.63 12.79 5.89
N MET A 320 -4.19 13.69 5.10
CA MET A 320 -4.04 13.73 3.67
C MET A 320 -3.21 14.95 3.29
N THR A 321 -2.05 14.72 2.69
CA THR A 321 -1.09 15.77 2.35
C THR A 321 -1.05 15.97 0.84
N VAL A 322 -1.19 17.21 0.39
CA VAL A 322 -0.94 17.61 -1.00
C VAL A 322 0.43 18.26 -1.06
N ALA A 323 1.30 17.72 -1.90
CA ALA A 323 2.64 18.25 -2.14
C ALA A 323 2.91 18.38 -3.65
N ARG A 324 3.91 19.19 -3.99
CA ARG A 324 4.44 19.32 -5.35
C ARG A 324 5.95 19.14 -5.35
N PRO A 325 6.59 18.80 -6.47
CA PRO A 325 8.04 18.86 -6.57
C PRO A 325 8.55 20.31 -6.35
N SER A 326 9.73 20.43 -5.75
CA SER A 326 10.39 21.72 -5.51
C SER A 326 11.06 22.30 -6.76
N SER A 327 11.48 21.43 -7.67
CA SER A 327 12.25 21.72 -8.90
C SER A 327 11.86 20.74 -9.99
#